data_AF-A0A960WYG0-F1
#
_entry.id   AF-A0A960WYG0-F1
#
_cell.length_a   1.000
_cell.length_b   1.000
_cell.length_c   1.000
_cell.angle_alpha   90.00
_cell.angle_beta   90.00
_cell.angle_gamma   90.00
#
_symmetry.space_group_name_H-M   'P 1'
#
loop_
_entity.id
_entity.type
_entity.pdbx_description
1 polymer ?
#
loop_
_entity_poly.entity_id
_entity_poly.type
_entity_poly.pdbx_seq_one_letter_code
_entity_poly.pdbx_strand_id
1 'polypeptide(L)'
;QIGGWYDATAETLFTVDASASPPGTIPPNTEALAIALGQLMREYGPSLLPPDSNKSKLSLDARLAREALIGGDAALTRFLNDLQRGVGPPTDEIPIDDPDHPLNQVPMPHFLRQLALFPFNQGFEFAQSLHATGQFTQLNACYRRPPGSTLEVIDTSLYLGDQRALLLPVTLPTTDVSGKQAYWDDTLGWFACVTALRMFNEDAIAAEGARGWRGDRLLAWPSAGQRDHAAWQTVWVDEASASAFFKAMSAVLIQRYELKTANPGAAGDLALDPPGRTVRGSRNRDGRGVLLIDAGSMEFALEAANVLNSAQ
;
A
#
# COMPACT_ATOMS: atom_id res chain seq x y z
N GLN A 1 16.40 7.01 -2.10
CA GLN A 1 17.45 5.99 -1.88
C GLN A 1 18.12 6.33 -0.56
N ILE A 2 17.95 5.48 0.44
CA ILE A 2 18.45 5.72 1.79
C ILE A 2 19.98 5.55 1.71
N GLY A 3 20.77 6.58 1.97
CA GLY A 3 22.25 6.53 1.91
C GLY A 3 22.89 5.71 3.01
N GLY A 4 22.14 4.76 3.58
CA GLY A 4 22.54 3.96 4.73
C GLY A 4 21.43 3.02 5.19
N TRP A 5 21.81 2.11 6.09
CA TRP A 5 20.97 1.06 6.65
C TRP A 5 21.20 0.98 8.16
N TYR A 6 20.13 0.92 8.93
CA TYR A 6 20.18 0.81 10.39
C TYR A 6 19.94 -0.65 10.81
N ASP A 7 20.93 -1.25 11.48
CA ASP A 7 20.79 -2.53 12.16
C ASP A 7 20.27 -2.29 13.59
N ALA A 8 19.02 -2.66 13.82
CA ALA A 8 18.40 -2.52 15.14
C ALA A 8 18.97 -3.51 16.18
N THR A 9 19.55 -4.63 15.77
CA THR A 9 20.13 -5.64 16.67
C THR A 9 21.49 -5.18 17.17
N ALA A 10 22.30 -4.65 16.26
CA ALA A 10 23.63 -4.12 16.58
C ALA A 10 23.62 -2.64 16.97
N GLU A 11 22.46 -1.98 16.96
CA GLU A 11 22.28 -0.53 17.15
C GLU A 11 23.24 0.31 16.27
N THR A 12 23.53 -0.17 15.06
CA THR A 12 24.58 0.37 14.20
C THR A 12 23.97 0.94 12.92
N LEU A 13 24.28 2.19 12.60
CA LEU A 13 23.95 2.80 11.32
C LEU A 13 25.14 2.66 10.37
N PHE A 14 24.92 1.96 9.27
CA PHE A 14 25.85 1.90 8.15
C PHE A 14 25.48 2.99 7.16
N THR A 15 26.43 3.82 6.74
CA THR A 15 26.23 4.82 5.68
C THR A 15 27.10 4.48 4.49
N VAL A 16 26.67 4.90 3.30
CA VAL A 16 27.49 4.75 2.09
C VAL A 16 28.53 5.86 2.08
N ASP A 17 29.79 5.48 1.87
CA ASP A 17 30.87 6.45 1.68
C ASP A 17 30.66 7.20 0.35
N ALA A 18 30.37 8.51 0.45
CA ALA A 18 30.15 9.37 -0.70
C ALA A 18 31.37 9.44 -1.63
N SER A 19 32.57 9.18 -1.11
CA SER A 19 33.81 9.14 -1.91
C SER A 19 34.01 7.85 -2.70
N ALA A 20 33.27 6.78 -2.36
CA ALA A 20 33.33 5.48 -3.03
C ALA A 20 32.34 5.34 -4.20
N SER A 21 31.51 6.35 -4.44
CA SER A 21 30.42 6.29 -5.41
C SER A 21 30.84 6.90 -6.75
N PRO A 22 30.57 6.25 -7.90
CA PRO A 22 30.80 6.86 -9.20
C PRO A 22 30.03 8.19 -9.32
N PRO A 23 30.59 9.21 -10.02
CA PRO A 23 29.89 10.47 -10.27
C PRO A 23 28.48 10.22 -10.83
N GLY A 24 27.46 10.85 -10.26
CA GLY A 24 26.07 10.74 -10.71
C GLY A 24 25.27 9.53 -10.20
N THR A 25 25.83 8.69 -9.30
CA THR A 25 25.14 7.45 -8.84
C THR A 25 24.44 7.56 -7.49
N ILE A 26 24.80 8.55 -6.66
CA ILE A 26 24.15 8.81 -5.36
C ILE A 26 23.88 10.30 -5.26
N PRO A 27 22.66 10.73 -4.88
CA PRO A 27 22.38 12.13 -4.61
C PRO A 27 23.36 12.69 -3.56
N PRO A 28 23.89 13.90 -3.74
CA PRO A 28 24.59 14.59 -2.66
C PRO A 28 23.68 14.68 -1.43
N ASN A 29 24.24 14.35 -0.26
CA ASN A 29 23.60 14.40 1.06
C ASN A 29 22.58 13.30 1.43
N THR A 30 22.74 12.09 0.90
CA THR A 30 22.03 10.91 1.41
C THR A 30 22.44 10.51 2.84
N GLU A 31 23.56 11.03 3.35
CA GLU A 31 24.02 10.86 4.73
C GLU A 31 23.03 11.47 5.74
N ALA A 32 22.55 12.69 5.52
CA ALA A 32 21.58 13.32 6.43
C ALA A 32 20.27 12.52 6.52
N LEU A 33 19.78 12.00 5.39
CA LEU A 33 18.62 11.10 5.37
C LEU A 33 18.90 9.80 6.13
N ALA A 34 20.07 9.19 5.92
CA ALA A 34 20.44 7.95 6.61
C ALA A 34 20.54 8.15 8.13
N ILE A 35 21.18 9.24 8.57
CA ILE A 35 21.29 9.60 9.99
C ILE A 35 19.91 9.84 10.59
N ALA A 36 19.07 10.66 9.94
CA ALA A 36 17.72 10.95 10.42
C ALA A 36 16.88 9.68 10.52
N LEU A 37 16.87 8.85 9.48
CA LEU A 37 16.13 7.59 9.47
C LEU A 37 16.62 6.64 10.57
N GLY A 38 17.95 6.48 10.73
CA GLY A 38 18.53 5.63 11.77
C GLY A 38 18.18 6.09 13.18
N GLN A 39 18.20 7.41 13.43
CA GLN A 39 17.80 7.98 14.72
C GLN A 39 16.30 7.73 15.01
N LEU A 40 15.42 8.02 14.05
CA LEU A 40 13.99 7.80 14.18
C LEU A 40 13.64 6.32 14.35
N MET A 41 14.32 5.43 13.62
CA MET A 41 14.15 3.99 13.77
C MET A 41 14.60 3.49 15.14
N ARG A 42 15.72 4.00 15.67
CA ARG A 42 16.17 3.67 17.03
C ARG A 42 15.17 4.12 18.09
N GLU A 43 14.67 5.35 17.97
CA GLU A 43 13.81 5.97 18.99
C GLU A 43 12.36 5.47 18.93
N TYR A 44 11.79 5.37 17.73
CA TYR A 44 10.36 5.11 17.52
C TYR A 44 10.07 3.77 16.83
N GLY A 45 11.07 3.09 16.26
CA GLY A 45 10.88 1.80 15.59
C GLY A 45 10.18 0.76 16.46
N PRO A 46 10.61 0.51 17.71
CA PRO A 46 9.96 -0.48 18.58
C PRO A 46 8.49 -0.20 18.90
N SER A 47 8.09 1.08 18.96
CA SER A 47 6.71 1.46 19.27
C SER A 47 5.83 1.54 18.03
N LEU A 48 6.38 2.02 16.91
CA LEU A 48 5.65 2.16 15.65
C LEU A 48 5.57 0.86 14.86
N LEU A 49 6.64 0.06 14.84
CA LEU A 49 6.78 -1.14 14.03
C LEU A 49 7.11 -2.33 14.94
N PRO A 50 6.20 -2.72 15.86
CA PRO A 50 6.43 -3.86 16.72
C PRO A 50 6.66 -5.12 15.88
N PRO A 51 7.48 -6.06 16.38
CA PRO A 51 7.63 -7.36 15.72
C PRO A 51 6.27 -8.05 15.64
N ASP A 52 6.07 -8.78 14.54
CA ASP A 52 4.83 -9.50 14.32
C ASP A 52 4.66 -10.57 15.41
N SER A 53 3.54 -10.49 16.12
CA SER A 53 3.12 -11.47 17.12
C SER A 53 1.60 -11.66 17.03
N ASN A 54 1.07 -12.74 17.63
CA ASN A 54 -0.37 -12.97 17.69
C ASN A 54 -1.18 -11.82 18.32
N LYS A 55 -0.53 -10.86 19.00
CA LYS A 55 -1.19 -9.70 19.62
C LYS A 55 -0.84 -8.35 18.98
N SER A 56 0.14 -8.28 18.08
CA SER A 56 0.72 -7.01 17.59
C SER A 56 1.02 -6.98 16.09
N LYS A 57 0.42 -7.87 15.29
CA LYS A 57 0.59 -7.84 13.83
C LYS A 57 -0.07 -6.60 13.25
N LEU A 58 0.74 -5.72 12.65
CA LEU A 58 0.22 -4.61 11.84
C LEU A 58 -0.25 -5.14 10.50
N SER A 59 -1.35 -4.59 9.99
CA SER A 59 -1.70 -4.79 8.60
C SER A 59 -0.68 -4.11 7.68
N LEU A 60 -0.62 -4.52 6.42
CA LEU A 60 0.16 -3.82 5.40
C LEU A 60 -0.16 -2.32 5.37
N ASP A 61 -1.46 -1.96 5.39
CA ASP A 61 -1.91 -0.57 5.39
C ASP A 61 -1.37 0.23 6.58
N ALA A 62 -1.53 -0.30 7.79
CA ALA A 62 -1.06 0.37 9.01
C ALA A 62 0.47 0.43 9.07
N ARG A 63 1.16 -0.61 8.59
CA ARG A 63 2.63 -0.66 8.53
C ARG A 63 3.16 0.42 7.58
N LEU A 64 2.64 0.49 6.36
CA LEU A 64 3.03 1.51 5.38
C LEU A 64 2.75 2.92 5.89
N ALA A 65 1.61 3.14 6.56
CA ALA A 65 1.27 4.42 7.15
C ALA A 65 2.29 4.88 8.20
N ARG A 66 2.70 3.96 9.08
CA ARG A 66 3.68 4.25 10.14
C ARG A 66 5.10 4.39 9.61
N GLU A 67 5.48 3.59 8.62
CA GLU A 67 6.74 3.77 7.90
C GLU A 67 6.78 5.14 7.21
N ALA A 68 5.66 5.61 6.66
CA ALA A 68 5.57 6.94 6.05
C ALA A 68 5.77 8.09 7.04
N LEU A 69 5.40 7.92 8.32
CA LEU A 69 5.75 8.90 9.36
C LEU A 69 7.27 9.00 9.54
N ILE A 70 7.96 7.87 9.70
CA ILE A 70 9.42 7.83 9.91
C ILE A 70 10.16 8.30 8.64
N GLY A 71 9.82 7.72 7.49
CA GLY A 71 10.44 8.03 6.20
C GLY A 71 10.20 9.49 5.79
N GLY A 72 9.00 10.00 6.04
CA GLY A 72 8.62 11.37 5.78
C GLY A 72 9.35 12.40 6.64
N ASP A 73 9.44 12.16 7.95
CA ASP A 73 10.19 13.01 8.88
C ASP A 73 11.69 13.03 8.53
N ALA A 74 12.27 11.87 8.23
CA ALA A 74 13.66 11.78 7.78
C ALA A 74 13.89 12.55 6.47
N ALA A 75 12.98 12.42 5.50
CA ALA A 75 13.03 13.14 4.23
C ALA A 75 12.88 14.65 4.41
N LEU A 76 11.97 15.09 5.30
CA LEU A 76 11.79 16.50 5.65
C LEU A 76 13.02 17.07 6.35
N THR A 77 13.59 16.33 7.28
CA THR A 77 14.82 16.71 7.99
C THR A 77 15.98 16.90 7.01
N ARG A 78 16.18 15.96 6.07
CA ARG A 78 17.16 16.12 4.99
C ARG A 78 16.88 17.39 4.18
N PHE A 79 15.64 17.56 3.72
CA PHE A 79 15.24 18.70 2.89
C PHE A 79 15.51 20.05 3.57
N LEU A 80 15.13 20.20 4.85
CA LEU A 80 15.38 21.43 5.61
C LEU A 80 16.88 21.68 5.84
N ASN A 81 17.66 20.62 6.08
CA ASN A 81 19.12 20.74 6.19
C ASN A 81 19.77 21.16 4.86
N ASP A 82 19.30 20.64 3.72
CA ASP A 82 19.77 21.04 2.39
C ASP A 82 19.51 22.53 2.14
N LEU A 83 18.30 23.00 2.45
CA LEU A 83 17.94 24.42 2.37
C LEU A 83 18.85 25.30 3.24
N GLN A 84 19.13 24.88 4.48
CA GLN A 84 20.01 25.63 5.39
C GLN A 84 21.45 25.71 4.89
N ARG A 85 21.95 24.65 4.24
CA ARG A 85 23.31 24.61 3.69
C ARG A 85 23.44 25.29 2.33
N GLY A 86 22.33 25.74 1.74
CA GLY A 86 22.30 26.27 0.37
C GLY A 86 22.62 25.21 -0.69
N VAL A 87 22.38 23.93 -0.37
CA VAL A 87 22.52 22.83 -1.32
C VAL A 87 21.25 22.83 -2.17
N GLY A 88 21.37 23.23 -3.43
CA GLY A 88 20.29 23.12 -4.40
C GLY A 88 19.98 21.66 -4.75
N PRO A 89 18.84 21.39 -5.43
CA PRO A 89 18.59 20.06 -5.98
C PRO A 89 19.76 19.66 -6.90
N PRO A 90 20.16 18.38 -6.92
CA PRO A 90 21.26 17.93 -7.75
C PRO A 90 21.00 18.26 -9.22
N THR A 91 21.98 18.85 -9.91
CA THR A 91 21.82 19.28 -11.30
C THR A 91 21.79 18.13 -12.29
N ASP A 92 22.31 16.95 -11.89
CA ASP A 92 22.44 15.75 -12.72
C ASP A 92 21.50 14.62 -12.25
N GLU A 93 20.48 14.94 -11.44
CA GLU A 93 19.51 13.94 -10.99
C GLU A 93 18.58 13.53 -12.14
N ILE A 94 18.62 12.25 -12.47
CA ILE A 94 17.62 11.62 -13.33
C ILE A 94 16.28 11.65 -12.56
N PRO A 95 15.16 12.10 -13.15
CA PRO A 95 13.85 12.03 -12.51
C PRO A 95 13.49 10.59 -12.10
N ILE A 96 12.81 10.41 -10.97
CA ILE A 96 12.46 9.06 -10.48
C ILE A 96 11.53 8.28 -11.43
N ASP A 97 10.75 9.01 -12.24
CA ASP A 97 9.83 8.46 -13.24
C ASP A 97 10.55 8.11 -14.56
N ASP A 98 11.81 8.49 -14.71
CA ASP A 98 12.60 8.19 -15.90
C ASP A 98 12.91 6.67 -15.97
N PRO A 99 12.66 5.99 -17.10
CA PRO A 99 12.95 4.56 -17.25
C PRO A 99 14.40 4.18 -16.92
N ASP A 100 15.34 5.09 -17.17
CA ASP A 100 16.77 4.86 -16.97
C ASP A 100 17.20 5.13 -15.52
N HIS A 101 16.31 5.63 -14.67
CA HIS A 101 16.60 5.80 -13.24
C HIS A 101 17.00 4.46 -12.60
N PRO A 102 18.07 4.39 -11.78
CA PRO A 102 18.56 3.12 -11.21
C PRO A 102 17.50 2.31 -10.45
N LEU A 103 16.52 2.97 -9.82
CA LEU A 103 15.39 2.30 -9.16
C LEU A 103 14.45 1.57 -10.14
N ASN A 104 14.38 2.04 -11.37
CA ASN A 104 13.55 1.44 -12.41
C ASN A 104 14.24 0.25 -13.10
N GLN A 105 15.57 0.16 -12.97
CA GLN A 105 16.38 -0.95 -13.45
C GLN A 105 16.34 -2.18 -12.52
N VAL A 106 15.94 -2.03 -11.26
CA VAL A 106 15.75 -3.16 -10.35
C VAL A 106 14.56 -4.00 -10.82
N PRO A 107 14.73 -5.31 -11.10
CA PRO A 107 13.67 -6.19 -11.58
C PRO A 107 12.69 -6.54 -10.45
N MET A 108 11.88 -5.56 -10.06
CA MET A 108 10.85 -5.66 -9.04
C MET A 108 9.48 -5.35 -9.68
N PRO A 109 8.43 -6.15 -9.39
CA PRO A 109 7.08 -5.84 -9.84
C PRO A 109 6.66 -4.42 -9.45
N HIS A 110 6.06 -3.68 -10.40
CA HIS A 110 5.69 -2.28 -10.21
C HIS A 110 4.88 -2.04 -8.93
N PHE A 111 3.94 -2.94 -8.61
CA PHE A 111 3.15 -2.87 -7.38
C PHE A 111 4.04 -2.84 -6.12
N LEU A 112 4.99 -3.76 -6.00
CA LEU A 112 5.92 -3.81 -4.86
C LEU A 112 6.84 -2.59 -4.81
N ARG A 113 7.24 -2.07 -5.98
CA ARG A 113 8.01 -0.83 -6.08
C ARG A 113 7.24 0.35 -5.49
N GLN A 114 5.97 0.50 -5.87
CA GLN A 114 5.12 1.58 -5.36
C GLN A 114 4.93 1.49 -3.84
N LEU A 115 4.69 0.28 -3.31
CA LEU A 115 4.61 0.09 -1.85
C LEU A 115 5.93 0.46 -1.14
N ALA A 116 7.08 0.08 -1.71
CA ALA A 116 8.38 0.40 -1.12
C ALA A 116 8.73 1.90 -1.16
N LEU A 117 8.23 2.62 -2.16
CA LEU A 117 8.46 4.06 -2.31
C LEU A 117 7.46 4.93 -1.52
N PHE A 118 6.30 4.36 -1.15
CA PHE A 118 5.25 5.08 -0.42
C PHE A 118 5.75 5.80 0.84
N PRO A 119 6.55 5.16 1.74
CA PRO A 119 7.04 5.83 2.95
C PRO A 119 7.87 7.09 2.71
N PHE A 120 8.51 7.20 1.54
CA PHE A 120 9.36 8.33 1.19
C PHE A 120 8.59 9.40 0.44
N ASN A 121 7.77 9.01 -0.55
CA ASN A 121 7.08 9.97 -1.39
C ASN A 121 5.89 10.59 -0.65
N GLN A 122 4.93 9.74 -0.26
CA GLN A 122 3.71 10.18 0.42
C GLN A 122 4.00 10.53 1.88
N GLY A 123 4.98 9.87 2.51
CA GLY A 123 5.47 10.26 3.82
C GLY A 123 6.06 11.67 3.85
N PHE A 124 6.84 12.07 2.83
CA PHE A 124 7.39 13.43 2.76
C PHE A 124 6.30 14.49 2.61
N GLU A 125 5.29 14.25 1.78
CA GLU A 125 4.12 15.14 1.66
C GLU A 125 3.39 15.26 3.00
N PHE A 126 3.11 14.13 3.66
CA PHE A 126 2.49 14.09 4.99
C PHE A 126 3.29 14.89 6.04
N ALA A 127 4.61 14.65 6.13
CA ALA A 127 5.48 15.35 7.07
C ALA A 127 5.54 16.87 6.78
N GLN A 128 5.58 17.27 5.50
CA GLN A 128 5.50 18.68 5.12
C GLN A 128 4.17 19.32 5.55
N SER A 129 3.03 18.66 5.35
CA SER A 129 1.72 19.16 5.77
C SER A 129 1.60 19.32 7.30
N LEU A 130 2.13 18.36 8.06
CA LEU A 130 2.21 18.44 9.52
C LEU A 130 3.09 19.60 9.97
N HIS A 131 4.28 19.73 9.37
CA HIS A 131 5.22 20.80 9.67
C HIS A 131 4.63 22.16 9.28
N ALA A 132 3.95 22.30 8.15
CA ALA A 132 3.29 23.55 7.77
C ALA A 132 2.17 23.97 8.74
N THR A 133 1.52 23.01 9.40
CA THR A 133 0.42 23.26 10.33
C THR A 133 0.89 23.69 11.73
N GLY A 134 1.96 23.08 12.25
CA GLY A 134 2.43 23.37 13.61
C GLY A 134 3.91 23.07 13.84
N GLN A 135 4.70 23.13 12.76
CA GLN A 135 6.14 22.87 12.74
C GLN A 135 6.47 21.49 13.36
N PHE A 136 7.67 21.35 13.92
CA PHE A 136 8.08 20.13 14.60
C PHE A 136 7.21 19.76 15.80
N THR A 137 6.52 20.71 16.45
CA THR A 137 5.60 20.39 17.55
C THR A 137 4.46 19.48 17.06
N GLN A 138 3.87 19.81 15.91
CA GLN A 138 2.83 18.99 15.30
C GLN A 138 3.37 17.65 14.78
N LEU A 139 4.52 17.65 14.13
CA LEU A 139 5.16 16.42 13.64
C LEU A 139 5.51 15.47 14.80
N ASN A 140 6.13 15.98 15.85
CA ASN A 140 6.53 15.19 17.03
C ASN A 140 5.31 14.61 17.77
N ALA A 141 4.19 15.32 17.79
CA ALA A 141 2.94 14.81 18.38
C ALA A 141 2.44 13.55 17.66
N CYS A 142 2.78 13.36 16.38
CA CYS A 142 2.35 12.21 15.58
C CYS A 142 2.97 10.90 16.05
N TYR A 143 4.16 10.90 16.64
CA TYR A 143 4.75 9.70 17.23
C TYR A 143 3.96 9.15 18.42
N ARG A 144 3.13 9.99 19.07
CA ARG A 144 2.21 9.56 20.13
C ARG A 144 0.83 9.14 19.60
N ARG A 145 0.52 9.48 18.35
CA ARG A 145 -0.77 9.22 17.70
C ARG A 145 -0.56 8.86 16.22
N PRO A 146 0.16 7.77 15.90
CA PRO A 146 0.59 7.51 14.53
C PRO A 146 -0.59 7.40 13.54
N PRO A 147 -0.34 7.62 12.24
CA PRO A 147 -1.35 7.37 11.21
C PRO A 147 -1.73 5.89 11.22
N GLY A 148 -3.03 5.62 11.12
CA GLY A 148 -3.59 4.28 11.20
C GLY A 148 -3.74 3.60 9.84
N SER A 149 -3.73 4.37 8.75
CA SER A 149 -3.92 3.91 7.38
C SER A 149 -3.18 4.79 6.39
N THR A 150 -2.86 4.25 5.23
CA THR A 150 -2.29 4.99 4.10
C THR A 150 -3.23 6.12 3.65
N LEU A 151 -4.54 5.97 3.85
CA LEU A 151 -5.53 7.02 3.57
C LEU A 151 -5.29 8.28 4.41
N GLU A 152 -4.93 8.14 5.70
CA GLU A 152 -4.62 9.29 6.57
C GLU A 152 -3.31 10.00 6.17
N VAL A 153 -2.36 9.27 5.59
CA VAL A 153 -1.10 9.85 5.12
C VAL A 153 -1.35 10.67 3.86
N ILE A 154 -2.08 10.10 2.91
CA ILE A 154 -2.36 10.70 1.58
C ILE A 154 -3.33 11.87 1.71
N ASP A 155 -4.39 11.72 2.50
CA ASP A 155 -5.28 12.82 2.86
C ASP A 155 -4.99 13.26 4.30
N THR A 156 -3.94 14.05 4.44
CA THR A 156 -3.47 14.56 5.74
C THR A 156 -4.55 15.35 6.49
N SER A 157 -5.55 15.90 5.79
CA SER A 157 -6.65 16.62 6.43
C SER A 157 -7.50 15.70 7.33
N LEU A 158 -7.68 14.43 6.94
CA LEU A 158 -8.36 13.42 7.75
C LEU A 158 -7.58 13.09 9.03
N TYR A 159 -6.25 13.14 8.96
CA TYR A 159 -5.40 12.91 10.11
C TYR A 159 -5.43 14.07 11.11
N LEU A 160 -5.40 15.30 10.59
CA LEU A 160 -5.41 16.55 11.36
C LEU A 160 -6.78 16.90 11.92
N GLY A 161 -7.86 16.42 11.30
CA GLY A 161 -9.22 16.67 11.73
C GLY A 161 -9.58 16.05 13.09
N ASP A 162 -10.65 16.59 13.69
CA ASP A 162 -11.20 16.08 14.95
C ASP A 162 -11.70 14.62 14.81
N GLN A 163 -12.19 14.27 13.62
CA GLN A 163 -12.63 12.93 13.26
C GLN A 163 -11.69 12.34 12.20
N ARG A 164 -11.09 11.19 12.53
CA ARG A 164 -10.27 10.42 11.59
C ARG A 164 -11.11 9.75 10.51
N ALA A 165 -10.42 9.23 9.50
CA ALA A 165 -11.03 8.36 8.50
C ALA A 165 -11.81 7.22 9.19
N LEU A 166 -13.12 7.13 8.91
CA LEU A 166 -13.93 6.02 9.39
C LEU A 166 -13.57 4.76 8.59
N LEU A 167 -12.77 3.89 9.19
CA LEU A 167 -12.44 2.59 8.62
C LEU A 167 -13.49 1.55 9.03
N LEU A 168 -13.97 0.77 8.07
CA LEU A 168 -14.95 -0.29 8.25
C LEU A 168 -14.25 -1.65 8.11
N PRO A 169 -13.95 -2.35 9.22
CA PRO A 169 -13.25 -3.62 9.16
C PRO A 169 -14.11 -4.69 8.48
N VAL A 170 -13.48 -5.51 7.64
CA VAL A 170 -14.12 -6.64 6.98
C VAL A 170 -14.17 -7.84 7.94
N THR A 171 -15.32 -8.02 8.58
CA THR A 171 -15.58 -9.21 9.40
C THR A 171 -16.12 -10.32 8.52
N LEU A 172 -15.58 -11.54 8.68
CA LEU A 172 -15.98 -12.74 7.97
C LEU A 172 -16.34 -13.82 8.99
N PRO A 173 -17.44 -14.58 8.81
CA PRO A 173 -17.83 -15.64 9.76
C PRO A 173 -16.74 -16.71 9.93
N THR A 174 -16.03 -17.02 8.85
CA THR A 174 -14.88 -17.93 8.83
C THR A 174 -13.96 -17.56 7.68
N THR A 175 -12.68 -17.88 7.81
CA THR A 175 -11.67 -17.81 6.74
C THR A 175 -11.28 -19.22 6.24
N ASP A 176 -11.90 -20.26 6.79
CA ASP A 176 -11.78 -21.63 6.29
C ASP A 176 -12.58 -21.78 4.99
N VAL A 177 -11.92 -22.21 3.93
CA VAL A 177 -12.55 -22.55 2.66
C VAL A 177 -12.14 -23.97 2.29
N SER A 178 -13.12 -24.87 2.14
CA SER A 178 -12.88 -26.27 1.80
C SER A 178 -11.93 -27.00 2.78
N GLY A 179 -11.99 -26.70 4.08
CA GLY A 179 -11.13 -27.29 5.11
C GLY A 179 -9.69 -26.73 5.10
N LYS A 180 -9.44 -25.64 4.37
CA LYS A 180 -8.14 -24.97 4.30
C LYS A 180 -8.19 -23.64 5.02
N GLN A 181 -7.23 -23.43 5.90
CA GLN A 181 -7.00 -22.14 6.55
C GLN A 181 -6.20 -21.20 5.64
N ALA A 182 -6.53 -19.91 5.69
CA ALA A 182 -5.76 -18.89 4.98
C ALA A 182 -4.38 -18.74 5.62
N TYR A 183 -3.30 -18.79 4.84
CA TYR A 183 -1.95 -18.51 5.33
C TYR A 183 -1.62 -17.01 5.28
N TRP A 184 -2.36 -16.26 4.46
CA TRP A 184 -2.29 -14.81 4.40
C TRP A 184 -3.65 -14.23 4.75
N ASP A 185 -3.65 -13.25 5.64
CA ASP A 185 -4.82 -12.50 6.10
C ASP A 185 -4.34 -11.12 6.49
N ASP A 186 -4.75 -10.11 5.70
CA ASP A 186 -4.22 -8.76 5.80
C ASP A 186 -5.18 -7.70 5.24
N THR A 187 -5.03 -6.47 5.68
CA THR A 187 -5.66 -5.27 5.13
C THR A 187 -4.63 -4.53 4.29
N LEU A 188 -4.90 -4.39 3.00
CA LEU A 188 -3.94 -3.80 2.05
C LEU A 188 -3.95 -2.28 2.10
N GLY A 189 -5.14 -1.69 2.31
CA GLY A 189 -5.30 -0.26 2.42
C GLY A 189 -5.63 0.45 1.12
N TRP A 190 -5.96 1.75 1.25
CA TRP A 190 -6.30 2.61 0.12
C TRP A 190 -5.19 2.67 -0.93
N PHE A 191 -3.93 2.83 -0.48
CA PHE A 191 -2.81 3.00 -1.41
C PHE A 191 -2.56 1.74 -2.26
N ALA A 192 -2.63 0.56 -1.65
CA ALA A 192 -2.54 -0.69 -2.38
C ALA A 192 -3.72 -0.84 -3.35
N CYS A 193 -4.92 -0.43 -2.95
CA CYS A 193 -6.11 -0.45 -3.80
C CYS A 193 -5.93 0.40 -5.06
N VAL A 194 -5.58 1.69 -4.94
CA VAL A 194 -5.38 2.56 -6.12
C VAL A 194 -4.20 2.06 -6.98
N THR A 195 -3.15 1.53 -6.37
CA THR A 195 -1.99 0.98 -7.09
C THR A 195 -2.36 -0.26 -7.91
N ALA A 196 -3.22 -1.14 -7.39
CA ALA A 196 -3.74 -2.28 -8.13
C ALA A 196 -4.57 -1.82 -9.34
N LEU A 197 -5.38 -0.78 -9.18
CA LEU A 197 -6.19 -0.22 -10.27
C LEU A 197 -5.33 0.41 -11.38
N ARG A 198 -4.26 1.13 -11.02
CA ARG A 198 -3.32 1.78 -11.97
C ARG A 198 -2.62 0.82 -12.93
N MET A 199 -2.59 -0.48 -12.62
CA MET A 199 -1.87 -1.46 -13.46
C MET A 199 -2.36 -1.47 -14.91
N PHE A 200 -3.66 -1.29 -15.14
CA PHE A 200 -4.27 -1.31 -16.48
C PHE A 200 -5.35 -0.23 -16.67
N ASN A 201 -5.39 0.76 -15.78
CA ASN A 201 -6.26 1.91 -15.92
C ASN A 201 -5.42 3.20 -15.94
N GLU A 202 -5.93 4.20 -16.65
CA GLU A 202 -5.42 5.58 -16.52
C GLU A 202 -5.60 6.08 -15.08
N ASP A 203 -4.74 7.01 -14.65
CA ASP A 203 -4.72 7.52 -13.28
C ASP A 203 -6.06 8.09 -12.82
N ALA A 204 -6.78 8.79 -13.70
CA ALA A 204 -8.10 9.34 -13.37
C ALA A 204 -9.13 8.24 -13.06
N ILE A 205 -9.10 7.13 -13.80
CA ILE A 205 -10.00 5.99 -13.60
C ILE A 205 -9.61 5.24 -12.31
N ALA A 206 -8.31 5.06 -12.07
CA ALA A 206 -7.83 4.42 -10.86
C ALA A 206 -8.17 5.24 -9.60
N ALA A 207 -8.00 6.56 -9.65
CA ALA A 207 -8.35 7.46 -8.56
C ALA A 207 -9.86 7.44 -8.26
N GLU A 208 -10.71 7.54 -9.28
CA GLU A 208 -12.16 7.43 -9.10
C GLU A 208 -12.58 6.05 -8.58
N GLY A 209 -11.97 4.98 -9.11
CA GLY A 209 -12.23 3.61 -8.67
C GLY A 209 -11.78 3.31 -7.22
N ALA A 210 -10.85 4.09 -6.66
CA ALA A 210 -10.45 4.00 -5.26
C ALA A 210 -11.15 5.04 -4.37
N ARG A 211 -11.97 5.93 -4.93
CA ARG A 211 -12.68 6.96 -4.16
C ARG A 211 -13.66 6.30 -3.20
N GLY A 212 -13.72 6.82 -1.97
CA GLY A 212 -14.70 6.36 -0.99
C GLY A 212 -14.41 4.99 -0.36
N TRP A 213 -13.21 4.45 -0.54
CA TRP A 213 -12.77 3.24 0.18
C TRP A 213 -12.94 3.41 1.70
N ARG A 214 -13.32 2.33 2.38
CA ARG A 214 -13.51 2.29 3.83
C ARG A 214 -12.77 1.14 4.50
N GLY A 215 -12.38 0.12 3.76
CA GLY A 215 -11.67 -1.02 4.34
C GLY A 215 -11.54 -2.14 3.35
N ASP A 216 -10.61 -3.04 3.62
CA ASP A 216 -10.47 -4.27 2.87
C ASP A 216 -9.83 -5.39 3.69
N ARG A 217 -9.93 -6.60 3.13
CA ARG A 217 -9.27 -7.80 3.63
C ARG A 217 -8.92 -8.73 2.50
N LEU A 218 -7.64 -9.00 2.34
CA LEU A 218 -7.07 -9.97 1.41
C LEU A 218 -6.75 -11.26 2.15
N LEU A 219 -7.26 -12.36 1.63
CA LEU A 219 -7.00 -13.71 2.10
C LEU A 219 -6.30 -14.52 1.01
N ALA A 220 -5.36 -15.39 1.38
CA ALA A 220 -4.75 -16.35 0.45
C ALA A 220 -4.63 -17.76 1.04
N TRP A 221 -4.80 -18.77 0.18
CA TRP A 221 -4.79 -20.20 0.52
C TRP A 221 -3.92 -21.01 -0.45
N PRO A 222 -3.29 -22.11 0.01
CA PRO A 222 -2.45 -22.91 -0.85
C PRO A 222 -3.26 -23.61 -1.94
N SER A 223 -2.75 -23.57 -3.16
CA SER A 223 -3.30 -24.26 -4.33
C SER A 223 -2.40 -25.40 -4.78
N ALA A 224 -2.99 -26.42 -5.40
CA ALA A 224 -2.22 -27.45 -6.11
C ALA A 224 -1.72 -26.98 -7.49
N GLY A 225 -2.25 -25.86 -7.99
CA GLY A 225 -1.83 -25.24 -9.24
C GLY A 225 -0.57 -24.36 -9.09
N GLN A 226 -0.15 -23.74 -10.19
CA GLN A 226 1.05 -22.87 -10.19
C GLN A 226 0.90 -21.58 -9.37
N ARG A 227 -0.33 -21.19 -9.03
CA ARG A 227 -0.63 -20.00 -8.23
C ARG A 227 -1.65 -20.36 -7.15
N ASP A 228 -1.44 -19.79 -5.98
CA ASP A 228 -2.31 -19.89 -4.82
C ASP A 228 -3.69 -19.26 -5.07
N HIS A 229 -4.64 -19.60 -4.22
CA HIS A 229 -5.97 -18.99 -4.24
C HIS A 229 -5.91 -17.67 -3.47
N ALA A 230 -6.64 -16.67 -3.95
CA ALA A 230 -6.78 -15.40 -3.25
C ALA A 230 -8.23 -14.91 -3.29
N ALA A 231 -8.66 -14.25 -2.23
CA ALA A 231 -9.92 -13.52 -2.19
C ALA A 231 -9.69 -12.14 -1.57
N TRP A 232 -10.26 -11.11 -2.19
CA TRP A 232 -10.17 -9.74 -1.74
C TRP A 232 -11.57 -9.18 -1.56
N GLN A 233 -11.89 -8.85 -0.31
CA GLN A 233 -13.15 -8.23 0.05
C GLN A 233 -12.89 -6.77 0.38
N THR A 234 -13.57 -5.85 -0.31
CA THR A 234 -13.48 -4.41 -0.06
C THR A 234 -14.82 -3.85 0.40
N VAL A 235 -14.77 -2.71 1.09
CA VAL A 235 -15.93 -1.96 1.61
C VAL A 235 -15.80 -0.49 1.22
N TRP A 236 -16.91 0.09 0.81
CA TRP A 236 -17.01 1.44 0.25
C TRP A 236 -18.03 2.28 1.00
N VAL A 237 -17.90 3.60 0.87
CA VAL A 237 -18.80 4.57 1.51
C VAL A 237 -20.23 4.47 0.97
N ASP A 238 -20.39 4.19 -0.32
CA ASP A 238 -21.68 4.10 -1.01
C ASP A 238 -21.61 3.12 -2.20
N GLU A 239 -22.79 2.80 -2.76
CA GLU A 239 -22.92 1.87 -3.89
C GLU A 239 -22.25 2.38 -5.17
N ALA A 240 -22.20 3.70 -5.36
CA ALA A 240 -21.59 4.31 -6.54
C ALA A 240 -20.07 4.10 -6.53
N SER A 241 -19.43 4.29 -5.39
CA SER A 241 -18.00 4.06 -5.16
C SER A 241 -17.65 2.58 -5.36
N ALA A 242 -18.47 1.67 -4.81
CA ALA A 242 -18.29 0.23 -5.03
C ALA A 242 -18.43 -0.17 -6.50
N SER A 243 -19.39 0.44 -7.22
CA SER A 243 -19.60 0.23 -8.66
C SER A 243 -18.41 0.72 -9.48
N ALA A 244 -17.85 1.89 -9.14
CA ALA A 244 -16.68 2.46 -9.80
C ALA A 244 -15.45 1.55 -9.62
N PHE A 245 -15.19 1.08 -8.40
CA PHE A 245 -14.14 0.10 -8.12
C PHE A 245 -14.34 -1.18 -8.92
N PHE A 246 -15.54 -1.78 -8.85
CA PHE A 246 -15.84 -3.05 -9.50
C PHE A 246 -15.61 -2.97 -11.01
N LYS A 247 -16.04 -1.88 -11.64
CA LYS A 247 -15.81 -1.61 -13.07
C LYS A 247 -14.32 -1.51 -13.39
N ALA A 248 -13.57 -0.69 -12.65
CA ALA A 248 -12.15 -0.49 -12.88
C ALA A 248 -11.33 -1.78 -12.65
N MET A 249 -11.62 -2.53 -11.58
CA MET A 249 -10.93 -3.76 -11.26
C MET A 249 -11.30 -4.91 -12.21
N SER A 250 -12.53 -4.95 -12.73
CA SER A 250 -12.90 -5.87 -13.79
C SER A 250 -12.07 -5.65 -15.05
N ALA A 251 -11.82 -4.38 -15.43
CA ALA A 251 -10.94 -4.05 -16.54
C ALA A 251 -9.49 -4.52 -16.29
N VAL A 252 -8.96 -4.32 -15.06
CA VAL A 252 -7.64 -4.85 -14.66
C VAL A 252 -7.57 -6.36 -14.85
N LEU A 253 -8.57 -7.10 -14.37
CA LEU A 253 -8.57 -8.57 -14.44
C LEU A 253 -8.67 -9.06 -15.89
N ILE A 254 -9.51 -8.45 -16.72
CA ILE A 254 -9.64 -8.79 -18.14
C ILE A 254 -8.30 -8.61 -18.86
N GLN A 255 -7.64 -7.48 -18.65
CA GLN A 255 -6.34 -7.18 -19.26
C GLN A 255 -5.23 -8.07 -18.74
N ARG A 256 -5.15 -8.28 -17.41
CA ARG A 256 -4.16 -9.15 -16.77
C ARG A 256 -4.19 -10.58 -17.31
N TYR A 257 -5.37 -11.06 -17.66
CA TYR A 257 -5.59 -12.40 -18.20
C TYR A 257 -5.70 -12.43 -19.73
N GLU A 258 -5.44 -11.32 -20.42
CA GLU A 258 -5.46 -11.18 -21.88
C GLU A 258 -6.77 -11.67 -22.52
N LEU A 259 -7.89 -11.44 -21.84
CA LEU A 259 -9.21 -11.90 -22.28
C LEU A 259 -9.82 -10.92 -23.29
N LYS A 260 -10.23 -11.43 -24.46
CA LYS A 260 -10.73 -10.59 -25.57
C LYS A 260 -12.03 -9.86 -25.25
N THR A 261 -12.89 -10.47 -24.43
CA THR A 261 -14.10 -9.88 -23.87
C THR A 261 -14.51 -10.73 -22.67
N ALA A 262 -14.76 -10.11 -21.53
CA ALA A 262 -15.60 -10.76 -20.52
C ALA A 262 -17.02 -10.83 -21.08
N ASN A 263 -17.73 -11.94 -20.84
CA ASN A 263 -19.18 -11.82 -20.76
C ASN A 263 -19.44 -10.86 -19.60
N PRO A 264 -20.04 -9.67 -19.83
CA PRO A 264 -20.51 -8.90 -18.71
C PRO A 264 -21.51 -9.79 -18.00
N GLY A 265 -21.20 -10.20 -16.76
CA GLY A 265 -22.21 -10.76 -15.88
C GLY A 265 -23.34 -9.74 -15.69
N ALA A 266 -24.37 -10.10 -14.93
CA ALA A 266 -25.33 -9.11 -14.46
C ALA A 266 -24.60 -7.93 -13.82
N ALA A 267 -25.20 -6.73 -13.81
CA ALA A 267 -24.56 -5.53 -13.28
C ALA A 267 -24.11 -5.74 -11.82
N GLY A 268 -22.82 -6.01 -11.61
CA GLY A 268 -22.27 -6.37 -10.31
C GLY A 268 -21.69 -7.78 -10.17
N ASP A 269 -21.70 -8.60 -11.22
CA ASP A 269 -21.09 -9.93 -11.25
C ASP A 269 -20.01 -10.05 -12.35
N LEU A 270 -18.95 -10.78 -12.04
CA LEU A 270 -17.82 -11.05 -12.92
C LEU A 270 -17.53 -12.56 -12.88
N ALA A 271 -17.46 -13.19 -14.06
CA ALA A 271 -17.04 -14.57 -14.20
C ALA A 271 -16.06 -14.68 -15.36
N LEU A 272 -14.79 -14.98 -15.03
CA LEU A 272 -13.73 -15.22 -16.00
C LEU A 272 -13.10 -16.57 -15.72
N ASP A 273 -12.86 -17.36 -16.77
CA ASP A 273 -12.21 -18.67 -16.67
C ASP A 273 -10.95 -18.72 -17.55
N PRO A 274 -9.90 -17.94 -17.23
CA PRO A 274 -8.63 -18.02 -17.95
C PRO A 274 -7.96 -19.39 -17.75
N PRO A 275 -7.01 -19.78 -18.60
CA PRO A 275 -6.32 -21.05 -18.48
C PRO A 275 -5.75 -21.29 -17.07
N GLY A 276 -6.22 -22.36 -16.42
CA GLY A 276 -5.77 -22.78 -15.09
C GLY A 276 -6.26 -21.92 -13.93
N ARG A 277 -7.22 -21.01 -14.15
CA ARG A 277 -7.77 -20.14 -13.11
C ARG A 277 -9.29 -19.98 -13.25
N THR A 278 -9.93 -19.72 -12.13
CA THR A 278 -11.34 -19.35 -12.02
C THR A 278 -11.40 -18.04 -11.24
N VAL A 279 -11.83 -16.98 -11.91
CA VAL A 279 -11.98 -15.64 -11.32
C VAL A 279 -13.45 -15.31 -11.19
N ARG A 280 -13.88 -14.95 -9.99
CA ARG A 280 -15.25 -14.53 -9.68
C ARG A 280 -15.23 -13.16 -9.03
N GLY A 281 -16.24 -12.35 -9.31
CA GLY A 281 -16.46 -11.09 -8.64
C GLY A 281 -17.93 -10.87 -8.41
N SER A 282 -18.29 -10.31 -7.26
CA SER A 282 -19.68 -9.98 -6.92
C SER A 282 -19.75 -8.72 -6.05
N ARG A 283 -20.82 -7.95 -6.21
CA ARG A 283 -21.19 -6.89 -5.25
C ARG A 283 -21.98 -7.49 -4.10
N ASN A 284 -21.72 -7.01 -2.89
CA ASN A 284 -22.39 -7.44 -1.65
C ASN A 284 -22.58 -6.28 -0.66
N ARG A 285 -22.99 -6.57 0.58
CA ARG A 285 -23.21 -5.57 1.65
C ARG A 285 -24.10 -4.41 1.19
N ASP A 286 -25.28 -4.75 0.68
CA ASP A 286 -26.24 -3.79 0.12
C ASP A 286 -25.60 -2.89 -0.94
N GLY A 287 -24.78 -3.49 -1.82
CA GLY A 287 -24.09 -2.81 -2.91
C GLY A 287 -22.85 -2.01 -2.50
N ARG A 288 -22.50 -1.92 -1.22
CA ARG A 288 -21.32 -1.19 -0.72
C ARG A 288 -20.05 -2.04 -0.58
N GLY A 289 -20.14 -3.34 -0.81
CA GLY A 289 -19.00 -4.25 -0.77
C GLY A 289 -18.72 -4.89 -2.12
N VAL A 290 -17.45 -5.24 -2.36
CA VAL A 290 -17.02 -5.99 -3.54
C VAL A 290 -16.15 -7.16 -3.12
N LEU A 291 -16.56 -8.37 -3.49
CA LEU A 291 -15.79 -9.59 -3.33
C LEU A 291 -15.16 -9.97 -4.66
N LEU A 292 -13.85 -10.18 -4.68
CA LEU A 292 -13.11 -10.71 -5.81
C LEU A 292 -12.42 -12.00 -5.39
N ILE A 293 -12.50 -13.04 -6.20
CA ILE A 293 -11.89 -14.35 -5.96
C ILE A 293 -11.09 -14.71 -7.19
N ASP A 294 -9.84 -15.12 -6.99
CA ASP A 294 -8.96 -15.64 -8.02
C ASP A 294 -8.41 -16.99 -7.53
N ALA A 295 -8.88 -18.08 -8.10
CA ALA A 295 -8.63 -19.43 -7.60
C ALA A 295 -8.07 -20.36 -8.68
N GLY A 296 -7.28 -21.35 -8.26
CA GLY A 296 -6.75 -22.40 -9.15
C GLY A 296 -7.75 -23.47 -9.60
N SER A 297 -8.98 -23.46 -9.07
CA SER A 297 -10.02 -24.44 -9.37
C SER A 297 -11.41 -23.83 -9.21
N MET A 298 -12.37 -24.31 -9.99
CA MET A 298 -13.77 -23.87 -9.94
C MET A 298 -14.41 -24.17 -8.58
N GLU A 299 -14.17 -25.37 -8.05
CA GLU A 299 -14.76 -25.84 -6.79
C GLU A 299 -14.40 -24.91 -5.64
N PHE A 300 -13.11 -24.59 -5.50
CA PHE A 300 -12.65 -23.63 -4.51
C PHE A 300 -13.25 -22.23 -4.71
N ALA A 301 -13.35 -21.76 -5.96
CA ALA A 301 -13.89 -20.43 -6.24
C ALA A 301 -15.36 -20.31 -5.80
N LEU A 302 -16.17 -21.34 -6.08
CA LEU A 302 -17.57 -21.38 -5.70
C LEU A 302 -17.74 -21.49 -4.17
N GLU A 303 -16.93 -22.32 -3.52
CA GLU A 303 -16.97 -22.43 -2.06
C GLU A 303 -16.54 -21.12 -1.37
N ALA A 304 -15.46 -20.50 -1.85
CA ALA A 304 -15.02 -19.19 -1.37
C ALA A 304 -16.12 -18.13 -1.55
N ALA A 305 -16.83 -18.14 -2.68
CA ALA A 305 -17.95 -17.23 -2.90
C ALA A 305 -19.07 -17.48 -1.89
N ASN A 306 -19.44 -18.73 -1.62
CA ASN A 306 -20.47 -19.05 -0.63
C ASN A 306 -20.09 -18.61 0.79
N VAL A 307 -18.86 -18.91 1.20
CA VAL A 307 -18.36 -18.63 2.56
C VAL A 307 -18.19 -17.12 2.78
N LEU A 308 -17.55 -16.43 1.84
CA LEU A 308 -17.11 -15.05 2.04
C LEU A 308 -18.19 -14.01 1.67
N ASN A 309 -19.13 -14.36 0.79
CA ASN A 309 -20.19 -13.45 0.38
C ASN A 309 -21.32 -13.32 1.42
N SER A 310 -21.37 -14.23 2.40
CA SER A 310 -22.37 -14.25 3.48
C SER A 310 -22.13 -13.19 4.58
N ALA A 311 -21.02 -12.44 4.50
CA ALA A 311 -20.68 -11.41 5.46
C ALA A 311 -21.48 -10.12 5.21
N GLN A 312 -22.49 -9.89 6.06
CA GLN A 312 -23.23 -8.63 6.17
C GLN A 312 -22.29 -7.45 6.47
#